data_AF-A0A356Z4Q5-F1
#
_entry.id   AF-A0A356Z4Q5-F1
#
_cell.length_a   1.000
_cell.length_b   1.000
_cell.length_c   1.000
_cell.angle_alpha   90.00
_cell.angle_beta   90.00
_cell.angle_gamma   90.00
#
_symmetry.space_group_name_H-M   'P 1'
#
loop_
_entity.id
_entity.type
_entity.pdbx_description
1 polymer ?
#
loop_
_entity_poly.entity_id
_entity_poly.type
_entity_poly.pdbx_seq_one_letter_code
_entity_poly.pdbx_strand_id
1 'polypeptide(L)' 'ATTNRNFVGRMGSPESEVYLAGPAVAAASAVKGKITAPWEV' A
#
# COMPACT_ATOMS: atom_id res chain seq x y z
N ALA A 1 -1.65 -0.33 -1.50
CA ALA A 1 -2.95 -0.43 -2.20
C ALA A 1 -3.38 -1.89 -2.29
N THR A 2 -4.68 -2.18 -2.16
CA THR A 2 -5.26 -3.54 -2.23
C THR A 2 -5.80 -3.91 -3.62
N THR A 3 -5.40 -3.16 -4.65
CA THR A 3 -5.77 -3.47 -6.05
C THR A 3 -4.73 -4.38 -6.70
N ASN A 4 -5.01 -4.89 -7.91
CA ASN A 4 -4.11 -5.81 -8.60
C ASN A 4 -3.08 -5.14 -9.53
N ARG A 5 -2.98 -3.80 -9.61
CA ARG A 5 -2.01 -3.12 -10.51
C ARG A 5 -1.55 -1.78 -9.94
N ASN A 6 -0.29 -1.42 -10.16
CA ASN A 6 0.35 -0.19 -9.69
C ASN A 6 1.08 0.58 -10.80
N PHE A 7 0.50 0.64 -12.01
CA PHE A 7 1.07 1.42 -13.10
C PHE A 7 1.17 2.92 -12.74
N VAL A 8 2.22 3.56 -13.25
CA VAL A 8 2.48 5.01 -13.09
C VAL A 8 1.25 5.82 -13.50
N GLY A 9 0.88 6.80 -12.68
CA GLY A 9 -0.27 7.69 -12.94
C GLY A 9 -1.64 7.03 -12.82
N ARG A 10 -1.73 5.77 -12.36
CA ARG A 10 -3.03 5.09 -12.18
C ARG A 10 -3.83 5.63 -10.99
N MET A 11 -3.14 6.07 -9.94
CA MET A 11 -3.72 6.45 -8.65
C MET A 11 -3.20 7.81 -8.19
N GLY A 12 -3.45 8.86 -8.99
CA GLY A 12 -3.00 10.21 -8.67
C GLY A 12 -1.76 10.63 -9.46
N SER A 13 -0.83 11.32 -8.80
CA SER A 13 0.36 11.89 -9.47
C SER A 13 1.22 10.78 -10.11
N PRO A 14 1.73 10.98 -11.33
CA PRO A 14 2.72 10.09 -11.94
C PRO A 14 4.00 9.91 -11.12
N GLU A 15 4.33 10.89 -10.26
CA GLU A 15 5.50 10.82 -9.38
C GLU A 15 5.22 10.02 -8.10
N SER A 16 3.98 9.62 -7.84
CA SER A 16 3.62 8.83 -6.66
C SER A 16 4.02 7.36 -6.79
N GLU A 17 4.58 6.83 -5.71
CA GLU A 17 4.88 5.41 -5.58
C GLU A 17 3.70 4.64 -4.99
N VAL A 18 3.32 3.53 -5.62
CA VAL A 18 2.20 2.69 -5.18
C VAL A 18 2.65 1.25 -5.01
N TYR A 19 2.60 0.77 -3.77
CA TYR A 19 2.92 -0.62 -3.42
C TYR A 19 1.65 -1.47 -3.35
N LEU A 20 1.68 -2.64 -3.98
CA LEU A 20 0.60 -3.62 -3.91
C LEU A 20 0.76 -4.50 -2.67
N ALA A 21 -0.30 -4.63 -1.90
CA ALA A 21 -0.30 -5.43 -0.69
C ALA A 21 -1.68 -6.03 -0.42
N GLY A 22 -1.70 -7.16 0.28
CA GLY A 22 -2.95 -7.74 0.76
C GLY A 22 -3.65 -6.85 1.81
N PRO A 23 -4.95 -7.05 2.06
CA PRO A 23 -5.73 -6.22 2.99
C PRO A 23 -5.12 -6.11 4.40
N ALA A 24 -4.61 -7.23 4.94
CA ALA A 24 -4.01 -7.25 6.28
C ALA A 24 -2.75 -6.36 6.38
N VAL A 25 -1.85 -6.46 5.40
CA VAL A 25 -0.63 -5.63 5.32
C VAL A 25 -0.99 -4.16 5.12
N ALA A 26 -1.97 -3.87 4.25
CA ALA A 26 -2.42 -2.51 4.00
C ALA A 26 -3.02 -1.85 5.25
N ALA A 27 -3.85 -2.58 6.00
CA ALA A 27 -4.41 -2.12 7.27
C ALA A 27 -3.32 -1.89 8.32
N ALA A 28 -2.41 -2.87 8.50
CA ALA A 28 -1.28 -2.75 9.41
C ALA A 28 -0.40 -1.53 9.12
N SER A 29 -0.09 -1.32 7.84
CA SER A 29 0.74 -0.20 7.39
C SER A 29 0.04 1.14 7.57
N ALA A 30 -1.29 1.19 7.38
CA ALA A 30 -2.08 2.40 7.63
C ALA A 30 -2.09 2.80 9.11
N VAL A 31 -2.11 1.83 10.03
CA VAL A 31 -2.03 2.09 11.48
C VAL A 31 -0.63 2.59 11.87
N LYS A 32 0.44 1.97 11.37
CA LYS A 32 1.81 2.33 11.77
C LYS A 32 2.43 3.50 10.99
N GLY A 33 1.85 3.89 9.86
CA GLY A 33 2.40 4.94 8.99
C GLY A 33 3.64 4.51 8.18
N LYS A 34 3.95 3.21 8.11
CA LYS A 34 5.05 2.63 7.32
C LYS A 34 4.69 1.21 6.88
N ILE A 35 5.32 0.70 5.82
CA ILE A 35 5.12 -0.68 5.38
C ILE A 35 5.45 -1.63 6.54
N THR A 36 4.44 -2.41 6.95
CA THR A 36 4.47 -3.21 8.19
C THR A 36 3.82 -4.57 7.95
N ALA A 37 4.41 -5.63 8.51
CA ALA A 37 3.80 -6.96 8.45
C ALA A 37 2.59 -7.05 9.40
N PRO A 38 1.56 -7.84 9.05
CA PRO A 38 0.28 -7.81 9.77
C PRO A 38 0.36 -8.33 11.21
N TRP A 39 1.37 -9.14 11.55
CA TRP A 39 1.60 -9.64 12.91
C TRP A 39 2.41 -8.69 13.80
N GLU A 40 2.85 -7.55 13.27
CA GLU A 40 3.59 -6.56 14.05
C GLU A 40 2.68 -5.47 14.63
N VAL A 41 1.39 -5.46 14.31
CA VAL A 41 0.41 -4.47 14.80
C VAL A 41 0.09 -4.69 16.26
#